data_AF-A0A1A3CFK9-F1
#
_entry.id   AF-A0A1A3CFK9-F1
#
_cell.length_a   1.000
_cell.length_b   1.000
_cell.length_c   1.000
_cell.angle_alpha   90.00
_cell.angle_beta   90.00
_cell.angle_gamma   90.00
#
_symmetry.space_group_name_H-M   'P 1'
#
loop_
_entity.id
_entity.type
_entity.pdbx_description
1 polymer ?
#
loop_
_entity_poly.entity_id
_entity_poly.type
_entity_poly.pdbx_seq_one_letter_code
_entity_poly.pdbx_strand_id
1 'polypeptide(L)' 'MASIHAQKNRAGSTYRVLWRQNGRQRSLSFENLPAAERFKTLLEDHGPDGALRIIEPDEIGRHVPTVAGGRTRISTI' A
#
# COMPACT_ATOMS: atom_id res chain seq x y z
N MET A 1 -8.46 -6.92 -8.25
CA MET A 1 -9.29 -6.61 -7.07
C MET A 1 -8.37 -6.20 -5.93
N ALA A 2 -8.67 -5.06 -5.28
CA ALA A 2 -7.86 -4.46 -4.21
C ALA A 2 -8.67 -4.36 -2.91
N SER A 3 -7.99 -4.41 -1.77
CA SER A 3 -8.61 -4.41 -0.43
C SER A 3 -7.94 -3.42 0.50
N ILE A 4 -8.70 -2.79 1.40
CA ILE A 4 -8.18 -1.84 2.40
C ILE A 4 -8.22 -2.49 3.78
N HIS A 5 -7.11 -2.42 4.49
CA HIS A 5 -6.95 -2.92 5.85
C HIS A 5 -6.57 -1.78 6.77
N ALA A 6 -7.43 -1.46 7.73
CA ALA A 6 -7.09 -0.53 8.79
C ALA A 6 -6.14 -1.22 9.80
N GLN A 7 -5.02 -0.57 10.09
CA GLN A 7 -4.07 -0.97 11.12
C GLN A 7 -3.97 0.13 12.16
N LYS A 8 -4.18 -0.22 13.42
CA LYS A 8 -3.98 0.69 14.55
C LYS A 8 -2.50 0.70 14.93
N ASN A 9 -1.87 1.87 14.94
CA ASN A 9 -0.48 2.05 15.32
C ASN A 9 -0.36 3.00 16.54
N ARG A 10 0.86 3.20 17.06
CA ARG A 10 1.10 4.05 18.25
C ARG A 10 0.86 5.54 18.00
N ALA A 11 0.88 5.98 16.74
CA ALA A 11 0.70 7.36 16.30
C ALA A 11 -0.71 7.67 15.74
N GLY A 12 -1.58 6.67 15.56
CA GLY A 12 -2.88 6.81 14.93
C GLY A 12 -3.37 5.54 14.23
N SER A 13 -4.32 5.69 13.31
CA SER A 13 -4.76 4.61 12.40
C SER A 13 -4.09 4.79 11.04
N THR A 14 -3.55 3.73 10.47
CA THR A 14 -3.01 3.69 9.12
C THR A 14 -3.87 2.76 8.27
N TYR A 15 -4.06 3.11 7.00
CA TYR A 15 -4.90 2.38 6.07
C TYR A 15 -4.01 1.76 4.99
N ARG A 16 -3.96 0.43 4.96
CA ARG A 16 -3.12 -0.32 4.04
C ARG A 16 -3.94 -0.87 2.89
N VAL A 17 -3.66 -0.44 1.68
CA VAL A 17 -4.26 -0.97 0.46
C VAL A 17 -3.42 -2.14 -0.02
N LEU A 18 -4.04 -3.29 -0.29
CA LEU A 18 -3.42 -4.49 -0.84
C LEU A 18 -4.00 -4.78 -2.22
N TRP A 19 -3.14 -5.12 -3.17
CA TRP A 19 -3.54 -5.51 -4.52
C TRP A 19 -2.58 -6.58 -5.08
N ARG A 20 -2.95 -7.18 -6.21
CA ARG A 20 -2.06 -8.10 -6.94
C ARG A 20 -1.58 -7.43 -8.22
N GLN A 21 -0.29 -7.58 -8.50
CA GLN A 21 0.35 -7.14 -9.74
C GLN A 21 1.40 -8.19 -10.13
N ASN A 22 1.40 -8.63 -11.38
CA ASN A 22 2.37 -9.62 -11.90
C ASN A 22 2.45 -10.89 -11.04
N GLY A 23 1.30 -11.41 -10.61
CA GLY A 23 1.20 -12.61 -9.75
C GLY A 23 1.59 -12.41 -8.28
N ARG A 24 2.16 -11.25 -7.92
CA ARG A 24 2.63 -10.94 -6.56
C ARG A 24 1.63 -10.03 -5.83
N GLN A 25 1.54 -10.21 -4.51
CA GLN A 25 0.79 -9.29 -3.66
C GLN A 25 1.65 -8.07 -3.33
N ARG A 26 1.08 -6.89 -3.51
CA ARG A 26 1.69 -5.58 -3.23
C ARG A 26 0.81 -4.85 -2.22
N SER A 27 1.40 -3.88 -1.53
CA SER A 27 0.64 -3.06 -0.60
C SER A 27 1.25 -1.68 -0.43
N LEU A 28 0.40 -0.71 -0.12
CA LEU A 28 0.77 0.68 0.16
C LEU A 28 -0.01 1.16 1.38
N SER A 29 0.64 1.91 2.26
CA SER A 29 0.06 2.40 3.50
C SER A 29 -0.20 3.90 3.40
N PHE A 30 -1.33 4.33 3.94
CA PHE A 30 -1.80 5.71 3.94
C PHE A 30 -2.17 6.14 5.35
N GLU A 31 -1.93 7.40 5.67
CA GLU A 31 -2.33 7.96 6.96
C GLU A 31 -3.84 8.25 7.03
N ASN A 32 -4.46 8.47 5.87
CA ASN A 32 -5.86 8.87 5.76
C ASN A 32 -6.69 7.82 5.00
N LEU A 33 -7.88 7.50 5.51
CA LEU A 33 -8.82 6.59 4.83
C LEU A 33 -9.23 7.10 3.44
N PRO A 34 -9.58 8.39 3.25
CA PRO A 34 -9.95 8.90 1.94
C PRO A 34 -8.85 8.71 0.87
N ALA A 35 -7.57 8.84 1.27
CA ALA A 35 -6.44 8.61 0.37
C ALA A 35 -6.33 7.13 -0.03
N ALA A 36 -6.50 6.21 0.94
CA ALA A 36 -6.53 4.77 0.66
C ALA A 36 -7.70 4.36 -0.25
N GLU A 37 -8.88 4.94 -0.04
CA GLU A 37 -10.06 4.70 -0.89
C GLU A 37 -9.85 5.21 -2.31
N ARG A 38 -9.34 6.45 -2.45
CA ARG A 38 -8.99 7.01 -3.76
C ARG A 38 -8.00 6.13 -4.50
N PHE A 39 -6.95 5.66 -3.82
CA PHE A 39 -5.96 4.76 -4.43
C PHE A 39 -6.56 3.41 -4.83
N LYS A 40 -7.45 2.84 -4.01
CA LYS A 40 -8.20 1.64 -4.37
C LYS A 40 -9.03 1.88 -5.65
N THR A 41 -9.75 2.98 -5.76
CA THR A 41 -10.50 3.33 -6.97
C THR A 41 -9.58 3.46 -8.18
N LEU A 42 -8.43 4.12 -8.04
CA LEU A 42 -7.44 4.22 -9.12
C LEU A 42 -6.90 2.84 -9.55
N LEU A 43 -6.70 1.92 -8.60
CA LEU A 43 -6.29 0.55 -8.88
C LEU A 43 -7.38 -0.23 -9.64
N GLU A 44 -8.64 0.05 -9.38
CA GLU A 44 -9.79 -0.58 -10.03
C GLU A 44 -10.06 0.00 -11.43
N ASP A 45 -9.89 1.32 -11.62
CA ASP A 45 -10.17 2.02 -12.87
C ASP A 45 -8.99 1.98 -13.86
N HIS A 46 -7.78 2.30 -13.41
CA HIS A 46 -6.60 2.44 -14.26
C HIS A 46 -5.60 1.28 -14.13
N GLY A 47 -5.82 0.38 -13.18
CA GLY A 47 -4.87 -0.67 -12.85
C GLY A 47 -3.65 -0.17 -12.05
N PRO A 48 -2.76 -1.10 -11.64
CA PRO A 48 -1.66 -0.81 -10.72
C PRO A 48 -0.63 0.17 -11.26
N ASP A 49 -0.28 0.07 -12.54
CA ASP A 49 0.71 0.97 -13.17
C ASP A 49 0.15 2.40 -13.33
N GLY A 50 -1.13 2.54 -13.66
CA GLY A 50 -1.82 3.83 -13.72
C GLY A 50 -1.96 4.47 -12.33
N ALA A 51 -2.43 3.71 -11.34
CA ALA A 51 -2.61 4.18 -9.98
C ALA A 51 -1.31 4.66 -9.33
N LEU A 52 -0.21 3.93 -9.51
CA LEU A 52 1.11 4.30 -8.98
C LEU A 52 1.70 5.55 -9.63
N ARG A 53 1.29 5.89 -10.86
CA ARG A 53 1.73 7.10 -11.55
C ARG A 53 0.96 8.35 -11.09
N ILE A 54 -0.28 8.17 -10.64
CA ILE A 54 -1.19 9.25 -10.25
C ILE A 54 -0.98 9.67 -8.79
N ILE A 55 -0.49 8.76 -7.93
CA ILE A 55 -0.35 9.05 -6.50
C ILE A 55 0.86 9.92 -6.21
N GLU A 56 0.63 11.00 -5.45
CA GLU A 56 1.69 11.95 -5.07
C GLU A 56 2.50 11.40 -3.87
N PRO A 57 3.84 11.56 -3.87
CA PRO A 57 4.70 11.01 -2.81
C PRO A 57 4.46 11.62 -1.43
N ASP A 58 3.85 12.80 -1.35
CA ASP A 58 3.51 13.50 -0.10
C ASP A 58 2.39 12.77 0.68
N GLU A 59 1.49 12.08 -0.02
CA GLU A 59 0.39 11.31 0.59
C GLU A 59 0.82 9.93 1.09
N ILE A 60 2.01 9.48 0.69
CA ILE A 60 2.56 8.16 1.03
C ILE A 60 3.30 8.27 2.35
N GLY A 61 2.54 8.33 3.45
CA GLY A 61 3.07 8.27 4.80
C GLY A 61 4.06 7.12 4.96
N ARG A 62 5.36 7.45 4.88
CA ARG A 62 6.52 6.57 4.99
C ARG A 62 6.37 5.26 4.21
N HIS A 63 6.81 5.25 2.96
CA HIS A 63 6.91 4.05 2.13
C HIS A 63 7.68 2.92 2.85
N VAL A 64 6.97 2.03 3.53
CA VAL A 64 7.52 0.78 4.05
C VAL A 64 7.34 -0.26 2.96
N PRO A 65 8.40 -0.66 2.22
CA PRO A 65 8.29 -1.74 1.28
C PRO A 65 7.95 -3.02 2.06
N THR A 66 6.68 -3.42 2.06
CA THR A 66 6.33 -4.71 2.63
C THR A 66 6.72 -5.79 1.64
N VAL A 67 7.80 -6.49 1.96
CA VAL A 67 8.23 -7.74 1.33
C VAL A 67 7.20 -8.83 1.61
N ALA A 68 6.27 -9.02 0.67
CA ALA A 68 5.47 -10.24 0.62
C ALA A 68 6.18 -11.25 -0.29
N GLY A 69 7.03 -12.09 0.31
CA GLY A 69 7.58 -13.26 -0.37
C GLY A 69 8.83 -13.85 0.31
N GLY A 70 8.64 -14.93 1.07
CA GLY A 70 9.60 -16.03 1.24
C GLY A 70 11.01 -15.73 1.78
N ARG A 71 11.27 -16.17 3.02
CA ARG A 71 12.57 -16.63 3.53
C ARG A 71 13.79 -15.78 3.14
N THR A 72 14.09 -14.74 3.90
CA THR A 72 15.47 -14.25 4.03
C THR A 72 15.66 -13.72 5.45
N ARG A 73 16.55 -14.38 6.19
CA ARG A 73 17.15 -13.84 7.41
C ARG A 73 17.85 -12.55 7.00
N ILE A 74 17.50 -11.43 7.61
CA ILE A 74 18.38 -10.27 7.61
C ILE A 74 18.55 -9.86 9.07
N SER A 75 19.59 -10.44 9.67
CA SER A 75 20.30 -9.84 10.78
C SER A 75 20.90 -8.51 10.34
N THR A 76 21.06 -7.56 11.28
CA THR A 76 21.91 -6.34 11.31
C THR A 76 21.11 -5.26 12.03
N ILE A 77 21.50 -4.68 13.16
CA ILE A 77 22.67 -4.73 14.05
C ILE A 77 22.14 -4.47 15.48
#